data_AF-A0A024TXQ4-F1
#
_entry.id   AF-A0A024TXQ4-F1
#
_cell.length_a   1.000
_cell.length_b   1.000
_cell.length_c   1.000
_cell.angle_alpha   90.00
_cell.angle_beta   90.00
_cell.angle_gamma   90.00
#
_symmetry.space_group_name_H-M   'P 1'
#
loop_
_entity.id
_entity.type
_entity.pdbx_description
1 polymer ?
#
loop_
_entity_poly.entity_id
_entity_poly.type
_entity_poly.pdbx_seq_one_letter_code
_entity_poly.pdbx_strand_id
1 'polypeptide(L)'
;MLNKKTPSLLNTNRLRQSAGYRQDQMLKRMLFLLLPSPGQATSRLVIGSTTLTSRQQLRTQFKPVDLPKSKTIKVVVKCDEDDMAFKVKRTAYLQKIFDNFAHAKGIPVETLRFFFDGTRLKGDVTVESLGLESDCRIDCFSEQVGGAITAQCF
;
A
#
# COMPACT_ATOMS: atom_id res chain seq x y z
N MET A 1 9.95 -62.90 10.00
CA MET A 1 9.48 -62.44 11.32
C MET A 1 10.12 -61.09 11.63
N LEU A 2 9.31 -60.13 12.10
CA LEU A 2 9.62 -58.86 12.79
C LEU A 2 10.61 -57.83 12.20
N ASN A 3 9.99 -56.93 11.44
CA ASN A 3 10.19 -55.47 11.39
C ASN A 3 10.58 -54.80 12.72
N LYS A 4 11.59 -53.91 12.77
CA LYS A 4 11.67 -52.75 13.69
C LYS A 4 12.43 -51.54 13.09
N LYS A 5 11.69 -50.83 12.24
CA LYS A 5 11.59 -49.38 12.03
C LYS A 5 12.40 -48.47 12.98
N THR A 6 13.29 -47.67 12.41
CA THR A 6 13.94 -46.51 13.03
C THR A 6 12.91 -45.39 13.32
N PRO A 7 12.90 -44.78 14.52
CA PRO A 7 12.02 -43.65 14.82
C PRO A 7 12.61 -42.34 14.27
N SER A 8 11.99 -41.82 13.22
CA SER A 8 12.08 -40.42 12.81
C SER A 8 11.41 -39.54 13.87
N LEU A 9 12.17 -38.66 14.51
CA LEU A 9 11.61 -37.60 15.34
C LEU A 9 10.93 -36.57 14.44
N LEU A 10 9.62 -36.75 14.29
CA LEU A 10 8.70 -35.77 13.75
C LEU A 10 8.71 -34.53 14.66
N ASN A 11 9.16 -33.40 14.11
CA ASN A 11 8.98 -32.09 14.70
C ASN A 11 7.48 -31.76 14.70
N THR A 12 6.87 -31.81 15.88
CA THR A 12 5.46 -31.49 16.14
C THR A 12 5.28 -29.98 16.26
N ASN A 13 5.14 -29.29 15.14
CA ASN A 13 4.54 -27.95 15.11
C ASN A 13 3.29 -27.97 14.22
N ARG A 14 2.22 -28.54 14.78
CA ARG A 14 0.86 -28.41 14.26
C ARG A 14 -0.05 -28.03 15.44
N LEU A 15 -0.36 -26.74 15.55
CA LEU A 15 -1.40 -26.07 16.36
C LEU A 15 -1.18 -24.57 16.10
N ARG A 16 -2.06 -23.70 15.58
CA ARG A 16 -3.50 -23.66 15.29
C ARG A 16 -3.66 -22.68 14.10
N GLN A 17 -4.35 -23.07 13.02
CA GLN A 17 -5.68 -22.55 12.66
C GLN A 17 -5.86 -21.04 12.96
N SER A 18 -5.89 -20.13 11.99
CA SER A 18 -6.90 -19.95 10.92
C SER A 18 -8.34 -20.00 11.45
N ALA A 19 -8.72 -19.00 12.24
CA ALA A 19 -10.12 -18.67 12.51
C ALA A 19 -10.20 -17.19 12.91
N GLY A 20 -10.95 -16.38 12.16
CA GLY A 20 -11.37 -15.06 12.67
C GLY A 20 -11.40 -13.86 11.71
N TYR A 21 -11.36 -14.03 10.39
CA TYR A 21 -11.51 -12.89 9.46
C TYR A 21 -12.64 -13.07 8.45
N ARG A 22 -13.83 -13.49 8.91
CA ARG A 22 -15.04 -13.65 8.07
C ARG A 22 -16.36 -13.35 8.78
N GLN A 23 -16.42 -12.39 9.70
CA GLN A 23 -17.69 -12.06 10.36
C GLN A 23 -17.81 -10.63 10.91
N ASP A 24 -17.39 -9.63 10.13
CA ASP A 24 -17.66 -8.21 10.47
C ASP A 24 -18.20 -7.40 9.28
N GLN A 25 -18.96 -8.07 8.41
CA GLN A 25 -19.62 -7.50 7.23
C GLN A 25 -21.14 -7.77 7.21
N MET A 26 -21.79 -7.82 8.38
CA MET A 26 -23.25 -7.98 8.46
C MET A 26 -23.99 -7.02 9.40
N LEU A 27 -23.32 -6.02 10.00
CA LEU A 27 -23.97 -5.00 10.84
C LEU A 27 -23.63 -3.56 10.42
N LYS A 28 -23.58 -3.30 9.11
CA LYS A 28 -23.59 -1.94 8.53
C LYS A 28 -24.69 -1.74 7.48
N ARG A 29 -25.81 -2.48 7.62
CA ARG A 29 -27.02 -2.34 6.77
C ARG A 29 -28.33 -2.41 7.53
N MET A 30 -28.35 -2.13 8.84
CA MET A 30 -29.59 -1.88 9.57
C MET A 30 -29.46 -0.59 10.38
N LEU A 31 -30.40 0.31 10.15
CA LEU A 31 -30.81 1.43 11.00
C LEU A 31 -30.34 2.87 10.64
N PHE A 32 -30.36 3.23 9.36
CA PHE A 32 -30.60 4.63 8.97
C PHE A 32 -31.70 4.72 7.91
N LEU A 33 -32.88 4.18 8.25
CA LEU A 33 -34.14 4.51 7.60
C LEU A 33 -34.93 5.41 8.54
N LEU A 34 -34.74 6.73 8.45
CA LEU A 34 -35.72 7.71 8.90
C LEU A 34 -35.45 9.05 8.22
N LEU A 35 -35.91 9.13 6.97
CA LEU A 35 -36.23 10.39 6.32
C LEU A 35 -37.58 10.89 6.86
N PRO A 36 -37.68 12.18 7.20
CA PRO A 36 -38.86 12.93 6.80
C PRO A 36 -38.47 14.19 6.01
N SER A 37 -38.93 14.25 4.77
CA SER A 37 -39.45 15.49 4.15
C SER A 37 -40.98 15.45 4.32
N PRO A 38 -41.79 16.52 4.11
CA PRO A 38 -41.52 17.83 3.53
C PRO A 38 -42.05 19.01 4.39
N GLY A 39 -41.74 20.23 3.95
CA GLY A 39 -42.07 21.46 4.68
C GLY A 39 -43.55 21.82 4.76
N GLN A 40 -43.83 22.82 5.60
CA GLN A 40 -44.94 23.75 5.47
C GLN A 40 -44.56 25.11 6.07
N ALA A 41 -45.15 26.13 5.48
CA ALA A 41 -44.81 27.55 5.50
C ALA A 41 -45.19 28.31 6.79
N THR A 42 -44.61 29.51 6.96
CA THR A 42 -45.23 30.77 7.48
C THR A 42 -44.09 31.78 7.69
N SER A 43 -43.83 32.67 6.73
CA SER A 43 -44.36 34.04 6.62
C SER A 43 -43.76 35.09 7.56
N ARG A 44 -43.10 36.06 6.92
CA ARG A 44 -43.19 37.52 7.16
C ARG A 44 -42.26 38.17 8.20
N LEU A 45 -41.13 38.65 7.65
CA LEU A 45 -40.47 39.94 7.86
C LEU A 45 -40.98 40.84 9.00
N VAL A 46 -40.16 41.06 10.04
CA VAL A 46 -39.93 42.38 10.65
C VAL A 46 -38.47 42.52 11.07
N ILE A 47 -37.93 43.69 10.74
CA ILE A 47 -36.57 44.18 10.85
C ILE A 47 -36.21 44.42 12.32
N GLY A 48 -34.96 44.14 12.72
CA GLY A 48 -34.48 44.58 14.02
C GLY A 48 -33.15 43.97 14.41
N SER A 49 -32.08 44.71 14.14
CA SER A 49 -30.89 44.83 14.99
C SER A 49 -30.62 43.70 15.98
N THR A 50 -29.61 42.88 15.71
CA THR A 50 -28.35 42.92 16.47
C THR A 50 -27.48 41.78 15.97
N THR A 51 -26.29 42.17 15.55
CA THR A 51 -25.11 41.35 15.38
C THR A 51 -24.94 40.33 16.49
N LEU A 52 -24.71 39.06 16.13
CA LEU A 52 -23.59 38.23 16.59
C LEU A 52 -23.69 36.89 15.86
N THR A 53 -23.22 36.93 14.62
CA THR A 53 -23.12 35.76 13.75
C THR A 53 -21.90 34.92 14.15
N SER A 54 -22.07 33.61 13.96
CA SER A 54 -21.01 32.67 13.57
C SER A 54 -20.03 32.23 14.67
N ARG A 55 -20.42 31.12 15.28
CA ARG A 55 -19.53 30.07 15.79
C ARG A 55 -18.74 29.48 14.62
N GLN A 56 -17.68 30.18 14.18
CA GLN A 56 -16.79 29.70 13.14
C GLN A 56 -16.03 28.47 13.65
N GLN A 57 -16.22 27.38 12.91
CA GLN A 57 -15.34 26.22 12.91
C GLN A 57 -13.89 26.68 12.79
N LEU A 58 -13.07 26.40 13.80
CA LEU A 58 -11.62 26.30 13.65
C LEU A 58 -11.33 25.05 12.81
N ARG A 59 -11.67 25.10 11.52
CA ARG A 59 -11.07 24.25 10.51
C ARG A 59 -9.72 24.89 10.26
N THR A 60 -8.70 24.39 10.95
CA THR A 60 -7.30 24.73 10.68
C THR A 60 -7.07 24.55 9.19
N GLN A 61 -7.06 25.68 8.48
CA GLN A 61 -6.66 25.76 7.09
C GLN A 61 -5.15 25.47 7.11
N PHE A 62 -4.78 24.20 6.97
CA PHE A 62 -3.46 23.86 6.50
C PHE A 62 -3.38 24.39 5.07
N LYS A 63 -2.90 25.62 4.92
CA LYS A 63 -2.40 26.11 3.63
C LYS A 63 -1.38 25.07 3.17
N PRO A 64 -1.42 24.59 1.92
CA PRO A 64 -0.31 23.79 1.41
C PRO A 64 0.93 24.65 1.56
N VAL A 65 1.81 24.24 2.48
CA VAL A 65 3.13 24.84 2.61
C VAL A 65 3.77 24.64 1.26
N ASP A 66 4.05 25.74 0.56
CA ASP A 66 4.86 25.73 -0.65
C ASP A 66 6.19 25.07 -0.28
N LEU A 67 6.24 23.77 -0.52
CA LEU A 67 7.35 22.93 -0.13
C LEU A 67 8.54 23.48 -0.93
N PRO A 68 9.61 23.95 -0.28
CA PRO A 68 10.79 24.46 -0.99
C PRO A 68 11.16 23.41 -2.01
N LYS A 69 11.16 23.76 -3.31
CA LYS A 69 11.31 22.87 -4.48
C LYS A 69 12.32 21.76 -4.18
N SER A 70 11.82 20.69 -3.58
CA SER A 70 12.70 19.77 -2.88
C SER A 70 13.41 18.93 -3.94
N LYS A 71 14.73 18.76 -3.81
CA LYS A 71 15.60 17.87 -4.63
C LYS A 71 15.07 16.43 -4.62
N THR A 72 13.97 16.22 -5.32
CA THR A 72 13.27 14.97 -5.49
C THR A 72 13.32 14.66 -6.97
N ILE A 73 13.71 13.45 -7.29
CA ILE A 73 13.76 12.95 -8.66
C ILE A 73 12.60 11.97 -8.86
N LYS A 74 12.18 11.83 -10.11
CA LYS A 74 11.20 10.82 -10.50
C LYS A 74 11.95 9.63 -11.07
N VAL A 75 11.69 8.43 -10.54
CA VAL A 75 12.28 7.17 -11.00
C VAL A 75 11.13 6.27 -11.42
N VAL A 76 11.27 5.60 -12.57
CA VAL A 76 10.27 4.65 -13.07
C VAL A 76 10.80 3.23 -12.86
N VAL A 77 10.02 2.38 -12.21
CA VAL A 77 10.31 0.95 -12.08
C VAL A 77 9.42 0.21 -13.07
N LYS A 78 10.02 -0.56 -13.96
CA LYS A 78 9.34 -1.37 -14.97
C LYS A 78 9.42 -2.83 -14.57
N CYS A 79 8.29 -3.51 -14.46
CA CYS A 79 8.23 -4.95 -14.21
C CYS A 79 7.24 -5.59 -15.18
N ASP A 80 7.75 -6.43 -16.07
CA ASP A 80 6.97 -7.10 -17.11
C ASP A 80 6.16 -6.08 -17.94
N GLU A 81 4.83 -6.02 -17.74
CA GLU A 81 3.91 -5.12 -18.43
C GLU A 81 3.50 -3.89 -17.61
N ASP A 82 3.90 -3.79 -16.34
CA ASP A 82 3.52 -2.71 -15.44
C ASP A 82 4.69 -1.74 -15.16
N ASP A 83 4.42 -0.45 -15.38
CA ASP A 83 5.34 0.65 -15.07
C ASP A 83 4.80 1.46 -13.88
N MET A 84 5.63 1.65 -12.85
CA MET A 84 5.27 2.46 -11.68
C MET A 84 6.32 3.54 -11.42
N ALA A 85 5.86 4.80 -11.35
CA ALA A 85 6.72 5.95 -11.12
C ALA A 85 6.71 6.37 -9.65
N PHE A 86 7.90 6.61 -9.09
CA PHE A 86 8.10 7.06 -7.73
C PHE A 86 8.80 8.41 -7.70
N LYS A 87 8.35 9.29 -6.82
CA LYS A 87 9.03 10.54 -6.50
C LYS A 87 9.83 10.36 -5.21
N VAL A 88 11.15 10.42 -5.31
CA VAL A 88 12.07 10.12 -4.20
C VAL A 88 13.12 11.20 -4.01
N LYS A 89 13.61 11.37 -2.79
CA LYS A 89 14.75 12.26 -2.50
C LYS A 89 16.05 11.60 -2.97
N ARG A 90 17.04 12.39 -3.42
CA ARG A 90 18.36 11.88 -3.82
C ARG A 90 19.10 11.12 -2.70
N THR A 91 18.84 11.50 -1.44
CA THR A 91 19.44 10.87 -0.25
C THR A 91 18.70 9.60 0.21
N ALA A 92 17.62 9.19 -0.46
CA ALA A 92 16.88 8.00 -0.09
C ALA A 92 17.66 6.73 -0.48
N TYR A 93 17.53 5.70 0.34
CA TYR A 93 17.98 4.35 0.00
C TYR A 93 17.02 3.70 -0.99
N LEU A 94 17.57 2.88 -1.89
CA LEU A 94 16.78 2.14 -2.87
C LEU A 94 15.83 1.13 -2.23
N GLN A 95 16.17 0.59 -1.05
CA GLN A 95 15.31 -0.33 -0.32
C GLN A 95 13.87 0.19 -0.18
N LYS A 96 13.69 1.49 0.06
CA LYS A 96 12.35 2.09 0.19
C LYS A 96 11.54 2.05 -1.10
N ILE A 97 12.21 2.16 -2.25
CA ILE A 97 11.57 2.05 -3.57
C ILE A 97 11.13 0.61 -3.78
N PHE A 98 12.01 -0.34 -3.46
CA PHE A 98 11.75 -1.78 -3.60
C PHE A 98 10.61 -2.24 -2.69
N ASP A 99 10.61 -1.82 -1.42
CA ASP A 99 9.56 -2.17 -0.45
C ASP A 99 8.20 -1.60 -0.87
N ASN A 100 8.16 -0.34 -1.32
CA ASN A 100 6.93 0.28 -1.79
C ASN A 100 6.42 -0.38 -3.07
N PHE A 101 7.33 -0.76 -3.97
CA PHE A 101 6.98 -1.48 -5.19
C PHE A 101 6.42 -2.87 -4.89
N ALA A 102 7.11 -3.63 -4.05
CA ALA A 102 6.70 -4.93 -3.54
C ALA A 102 5.32 -4.88 -2.86
N HIS A 103 5.11 -3.90 -1.98
CA HIS A 103 3.84 -3.68 -1.30
C HIS A 103 2.71 -3.33 -2.28
N ALA A 104 2.97 -2.49 -3.29
CA ALA A 104 1.97 -2.15 -4.31
C ALA A 104 1.59 -3.36 -5.17
N LYS A 105 2.55 -4.25 -5.45
CA LYS A 105 2.33 -5.49 -6.20
C LYS A 105 1.74 -6.63 -5.35
N GLY A 106 1.84 -6.54 -4.02
CA GLY A 106 1.46 -7.62 -3.11
C GLY A 106 2.39 -8.83 -3.18
N ILE A 107 3.64 -8.62 -3.62
CA ILE A 107 4.66 -9.65 -3.83
C ILE A 107 5.82 -9.35 -2.88
N PRO A 108 6.42 -10.34 -2.19
CA PRO A 108 7.54 -10.09 -1.29
C PRO A 108 8.77 -9.63 -2.07
N VAL A 109 9.48 -8.63 -1.53
CA VAL A 109 10.65 -7.99 -2.19
C VAL A 109 11.76 -8.96 -2.53
N GLU A 110 11.91 -10.06 -1.76
CA GLU A 110 12.91 -11.10 -1.98
C GLU A 110 12.74 -11.86 -3.30
N THR A 111 11.49 -11.93 -3.80
CA THR A 111 11.17 -12.56 -5.08
C THR A 111 11.33 -11.61 -6.27
N LEU A 112 11.80 -10.39 -6.04
CA LEU A 112 12.00 -9.38 -7.07
C LEU A 112 13.49 -9.06 -7.21
N ARG A 113 13.95 -8.91 -8.44
CA ARG A 113 15.34 -8.55 -8.75
C ARG A 113 15.37 -7.26 -9.56
N PHE A 114 16.03 -6.25 -9.01
CA PHE A 114 16.13 -4.92 -9.60
C PHE A 114 17.48 -4.73 -10.29
N PHE A 115 17.44 -4.12 -11.47
CA PHE A 115 18.60 -3.85 -12.32
C PHE A 115 18.57 -2.41 -12.82
N PHE A 116 19.75 -1.84 -12.99
CA PHE A 116 19.97 -0.57 -13.66
C PHE A 116 21.22 -0.69 -14.53
N ASP A 117 21.13 -0.33 -15.80
CA ASP A 117 22.20 -0.48 -16.79
C ASP A 117 22.84 -1.88 -16.79
N GLY A 118 22.02 -2.92 -16.64
CA GLY A 118 22.46 -4.33 -16.57
C GLY A 118 23.14 -4.75 -15.27
N THR A 119 23.33 -3.84 -14.30
CA THR A 119 23.91 -4.15 -13.00
C THR A 119 22.83 -4.41 -11.96
N ARG A 120 22.97 -5.50 -11.19
CA ARG A 120 22.04 -5.83 -10.10
C ARG A 120 22.16 -4.80 -8.98
N LEU A 121 21.03 -4.20 -8.60
CA LEU A 121 20.94 -3.24 -7.51
C LEU A 121 20.77 -3.93 -6.15
N LYS A 122 21.36 -3.32 -5.13
CA LYS A 122 21.16 -3.66 -3.72
C LYS A 122 20.33 -2.57 -3.03
N GLY A 123 19.61 -2.91 -1.96
CA GLY A 123 18.81 -1.95 -1.21
C GLY A 123 19.62 -0.92 -0.42
N ASP A 124 20.88 -1.25 -0.08
CA ASP A 124 21.74 -0.48 0.81
C ASP A 124 22.38 0.75 0.15
N VAL A 125 22.28 0.88 -1.17
CA VAL A 125 22.82 2.05 -1.89
C VAL A 125 21.79 3.17 -1.96
N THR A 126 22.29 4.41 -2.03
CA THR A 126 21.44 5.59 -2.20
C THR A 126 21.21 5.90 -3.68
N VAL A 127 20.10 6.59 -3.94
CA VAL A 127 19.73 7.08 -5.28
C VAL A 127 20.85 7.96 -5.89
N GLU A 128 21.46 8.82 -5.07
CA GLU A 128 22.57 9.69 -5.50
C GLU A 128 23.85 8.92 -5.82
N SER A 129 24.22 7.94 -4.99
CA SER A 129 25.42 7.12 -5.21
C SER A 129 25.33 6.27 -6.47
N LEU A 130 24.12 5.84 -6.85
CA LEU A 130 23.89 5.12 -8.10
C LEU A 130 23.93 6.04 -9.33
N GLY A 131 23.87 7.36 -9.14
CA GLY A 131 23.82 8.32 -10.25
C GLY A 131 22.45 8.38 -10.95
N LEU A 132 21.37 8.00 -10.25
CA LEU A 132 20.03 8.09 -10.82
C LEU A 132 19.62 9.56 -11.02
N GLU A 133 19.19 9.86 -12.24
CA GLU A 133 18.62 11.14 -12.63
C GLU A 133 17.08 11.08 -12.70
N SER A 134 16.48 12.22 -12.99
CA SER A 134 15.05 12.31 -13.27
C SER A 134 14.71 11.53 -14.52
N ASP A 135 13.61 10.78 -14.46
CA ASP A 135 13.07 9.96 -15.55
C ASP A 135 13.94 8.74 -15.92
N CYS A 136 14.93 8.39 -15.08
CA CYS A 136 15.62 7.10 -15.16
C CYS A 136 14.67 5.93 -14.93
N ARG A 137 15.00 4.80 -15.58
CA ARG A 137 14.25 3.55 -15.52
C ARG A 137 15.05 2.47 -14.78
N ILE A 138 14.39 1.76 -13.89
CA ILE A 138 14.90 0.58 -13.19
C ILE A 138 14.12 -0.62 -13.70
N ASP A 139 14.82 -1.63 -14.17
CA ASP A 139 14.21 -2.87 -14.63
C ASP A 139 14.03 -3.81 -13.45
N CYS A 140 12.86 -4.43 -13.36
CA CYS A 140 12.50 -5.39 -12.33
C CYS A 140 12.07 -6.70 -12.98
N PHE A 141 12.60 -7.80 -12.46
CA PHE A 141 12.23 -9.16 -12.87
C PHE A 141 11.70 -9.92 -11.66
N SER A 142 10.58 -10.62 -11.86
CA SER A 142 10.09 -11.57 -10.88
C SER A 142 10.94 -12.84 -10.91
N GLU A 143 11.24 -13.39 -9.74
CA GLU A 143 11.79 -14.73 -9.63
C GLU A 143 10.71 -15.71 -10.06
N GLN A 144 10.96 -16.42 -11.15
CA GLN A 144 10.06 -17.46 -11.61
C GLN A 144 10.05 -18.60 -10.60
N VAL A 145 9.00 -18.65 -9.78
CA VAL A 145 8.69 -19.82 -8.97
C VAL A 145 8.02 -20.83 -9.89
N GLY A 146 8.84 -21.69 -10.52
CA GLY A 146 8.35 -22.80 -11.35
C GLY A 146 7.38 -23.66 -10.54
N GLY A 147 6.14 -23.75 -11.01
CA GLY A 147 5.04 -24.41 -10.28
C GLY A 147 5.37 -25.85 -9.92
N ALA A 148 5.23 -26.19 -8.65
CA ALA A 148 5.10 -27.57 -8.23
C ALA A 148 3.82 -28.14 -8.84
N ILE A 149 3.99 -29.00 -9.85
CA ILE A 149 3.01 -29.98 -10.29
C ILE A 149 2.56 -30.80 -9.08
N THR A 150 1.52 -30.35 -8.39
CA THR A 150 0.59 -31.27 -7.77
C THR A 150 -0.51 -31.52 -8.78
N ALA A 151 -0.20 -32.38 -9.76
CA ALA A 151 -1.21 -33.20 -10.37
C ALA A 151 -1.85 -34.02 -9.24
N GLN A 152 -2.92 -33.50 -8.63
CA GLN A 152 -3.88 -34.36 -7.96
C GLN A 152 -4.83 -34.87 -9.04
N CYS A 153 -4.37 -35.89 -9.75
CA CYS A 153 -5.27 -36.96 -10.13
C CYS A 153 -5.73 -37.60 -8.81
N PHE A 154 -7.03 -37.55 -8.52
CA PHE A 154 -7.92 -38.64 -8.13
C PHE A 154 -9.27 -38.05 -7.73
#